data_AF-Q2S6Q6-F1
#
_entry.id   AF-Q2S6Q6-F1
#
_cell.length_a   1.000
_cell.length_b   1.000
_cell.length_c   1.000
_cell.angle_alpha   90.00
_cell.angle_beta   90.00
_cell.angle_gamma   90.00
#
_symmetry.space_group_name_H-M   'P 1'
#
loop_
_entity.id
_entity.type
_entity.pdbx_description
1 polymer ?
#
loop_
_entity_poly.entity_id
_entity_poly.type
_entity_poly.pdbx_seq_one_letter_code
_entity_poly.pdbx_strand_id
1 'polypeptide(L)'
;MSANYLPIAIKNTGMSLEDIVPHLPKEEPKLQYYTYTCTLFRRLAAGELLITDNPKPFYKQLCHSANAFIYFLERAPEEEQAVSLALPFFDAIACGYEDGARRIAKLSTNKLNPRKEYEEEFLYTRILMEHFYLQTDPKKIEERLEEFSGYSDDNYDPHYALCQALLDKDQDAFDEALKECIQKRLDDIEKIDADSMDPYVSAEAATTAHVSTEVLAWLILAERQGLTTSEEVSLAPSTARLLRLAELPQKEEWKVVARYRSLT
;
A
#
# COMPACT_ATOMS: atom_id res chain seq x y z
N MET A 1 -19.12 -22.28 1.57
CA MET A 1 -17.65 -22.52 1.54
C MET A 1 -17.02 -21.13 1.76
N SER A 2 -16.31 -20.81 2.83
CA SER A 2 -14.88 -21.15 3.07
C SER A 2 -14.40 -20.78 4.51
N ALA A 3 -15.12 -21.16 5.57
CA ALA A 3 -14.80 -20.70 6.94
C ALA A 3 -13.46 -21.18 7.57
N ASN A 4 -12.64 -21.99 6.87
CA ASN A 4 -11.44 -22.63 7.45
C ASN A 4 -10.09 -22.17 6.86
N TYR A 5 -10.02 -21.20 5.93
CA TYR A 5 -8.75 -20.83 5.28
C TYR A 5 -8.02 -19.65 5.92
N LEU A 6 -8.72 -18.68 6.51
CA LEU A 6 -8.10 -17.43 6.97
C LEU A 6 -7.09 -17.62 8.11
N PRO A 7 -7.36 -18.37 9.20
CA PRO A 7 -6.36 -18.63 10.24
C PRO A 7 -5.13 -19.38 9.71
N ILE A 8 -5.31 -20.30 8.76
CA ILE A 8 -4.22 -21.04 8.11
C ILE A 8 -3.40 -20.09 7.23
N ALA A 9 -4.05 -19.20 6.47
CA ALA A 9 -3.38 -18.20 5.64
C ALA A 9 -2.55 -17.22 6.48
N ILE A 10 -3.08 -16.77 7.62
CA ILE A 10 -2.35 -15.93 8.59
C ILE A 10 -1.13 -16.67 9.14
N LYS A 11 -1.32 -17.92 9.59
CA LYS A 11 -0.22 -18.72 10.12
C LYS A 11 0.87 -18.94 9.08
N ASN A 12 0.52 -19.32 7.85
CA ASN A 12 1.47 -19.52 6.76
C ASN A 12 2.21 -18.22 6.41
N THR A 13 1.50 -17.09 6.34
CA THR A 13 2.08 -15.76 6.12
C THR A 13 3.09 -15.40 7.22
N GLY A 14 2.71 -15.61 8.48
CA GLY A 14 3.58 -15.39 9.63
C GLY A 14 4.83 -16.28 9.62
N MET A 15 4.68 -17.56 9.24
CA MET A 15 5.81 -18.47 9.06
C MET A 15 6.76 -18.02 7.94
N SER A 16 6.24 -17.52 6.82
CA SER A 16 7.07 -16.93 5.76
C SER A 16 7.86 -15.71 6.23
N LEU A 17 7.24 -14.85 7.06
CA LEU A 17 7.94 -13.71 7.68
C LEU A 17 9.04 -14.19 8.64
N GLU A 18 8.78 -15.21 9.46
CA GLU A 18 9.80 -15.81 10.34
C GLU A 18 11.02 -16.30 9.56
N ASP A 19 10.80 -16.89 8.38
CA ASP A 19 11.86 -17.45 7.55
C ASP A 19 12.66 -16.39 6.80
N ILE A 20 12.06 -15.24 6.44
CA ILE A 20 12.68 -14.26 5.53
C ILE A 20 13.30 -13.08 6.29
N VAL A 21 12.58 -12.52 7.25
CA VAL A 21 12.96 -11.28 7.93
C VAL A 21 14.36 -11.33 8.56
N PRO A 22 14.80 -12.44 9.21
CA PRO A 22 16.15 -12.53 9.79
C PRO A 22 17.30 -12.48 8.77
N HIS A 23 17.00 -12.67 7.48
CA HIS A 23 17.98 -12.72 6.40
C HIS A 23 18.05 -11.40 5.62
N LEU A 24 16.95 -10.65 5.48
CA LEU A 24 16.91 -9.39 4.71
C LEU A 24 18.03 -8.39 5.04
N PRO A 25 18.41 -8.15 6.31
CA PRO A 25 19.47 -7.18 6.60
C PRO A 25 20.88 -7.63 6.20
N LYS A 26 21.07 -8.92 5.87
CA LYS A 26 22.37 -9.53 5.55
C LYS A 26 22.63 -9.63 4.05
N GLU A 27 21.58 -9.61 3.25
CA GLU A 27 21.63 -9.74 1.80
C GLU A 27 21.76 -8.37 1.12
N GLU A 28 22.18 -8.38 -0.14
CA GLU A 28 22.11 -7.19 -0.99
C GLU A 28 20.63 -6.75 -1.13
N PRO A 29 20.30 -5.46 -0.95
CA PRO A 29 18.93 -4.99 -1.03
C PRO A 29 18.40 -5.14 -2.46
N LYS A 30 17.47 -6.09 -2.66
CA LYS A 30 16.71 -6.25 -3.91
C LYS A 30 15.25 -5.92 -3.67
N LEU A 31 14.66 -5.14 -4.58
CA LEU A 31 13.29 -4.66 -4.49
C LEU A 31 12.31 -5.80 -4.29
N GLN A 32 12.46 -6.88 -5.08
CA GLN A 32 11.59 -8.06 -5.02
C GLN A 32 11.49 -8.69 -3.62
N TYR A 33 12.58 -8.71 -2.84
CA TYR A 33 12.58 -9.33 -1.52
C TYR A 33 11.83 -8.46 -0.50
N TYR A 34 12.00 -7.14 -0.61
CA TYR A 34 11.36 -6.19 0.27
C TYR A 34 9.89 -6.00 -0.08
N THR A 35 9.52 -5.91 -1.37
CA THR A 35 8.10 -5.84 -1.79
C THR A 35 7.35 -7.10 -1.39
N TYR A 36 7.95 -8.29 -1.56
CA TYR A 36 7.36 -9.54 -1.09
C TYR A 36 7.15 -9.54 0.43
N THR A 37 8.16 -9.12 1.20
CA THR A 37 8.06 -9.01 2.67
C THR A 37 6.98 -8.01 3.10
N CYS A 38 6.88 -6.87 2.43
CA CYS A 38 5.84 -5.88 2.67
C CYS A 38 4.45 -6.45 2.37
N THR A 39 4.29 -7.22 1.29
CA THR A 39 3.05 -7.96 0.99
C THR A 39 2.70 -8.94 2.10
N LEU A 40 3.66 -9.68 2.67
CA LEU A 40 3.40 -10.57 3.79
C LEU A 40 2.93 -9.81 5.05
N PHE A 41 3.55 -8.68 5.39
CA PHE A 41 3.08 -7.82 6.48
C PHE A 41 1.65 -7.31 6.24
N ARG A 42 1.33 -6.86 5.03
CA ARG A 42 -0.03 -6.42 4.68
C ARG A 42 -1.06 -7.55 4.78
N ARG A 43 -0.74 -8.74 4.30
CA ARG A 43 -1.62 -9.92 4.41
C ARG A 43 -1.88 -10.29 5.87
N LEU A 44 -0.83 -10.25 6.69
CA LEU A 44 -0.95 -10.48 8.13
C LEU A 44 -1.82 -9.41 8.79
N ALA A 45 -1.61 -8.14 8.44
CA ALA A 45 -2.42 -7.02 8.91
C ALA A 45 -3.92 -7.24 8.60
N ALA A 46 -4.25 -7.49 7.33
CA ALA A 46 -5.62 -7.69 6.87
C ALA A 46 -6.25 -8.92 7.54
N GLY A 47 -5.53 -10.03 7.63
CA GLY A 47 -6.03 -11.23 8.29
C GLY A 47 -6.30 -11.02 9.78
N GLU A 48 -5.41 -10.36 10.50
CA GLU A 48 -5.60 -10.04 11.92
C GLU A 48 -6.82 -9.13 12.13
N LEU A 49 -6.99 -8.12 11.28
CA LEU A 49 -8.17 -7.26 11.31
C LEU A 49 -9.46 -8.05 11.09
N LEU A 50 -9.52 -8.88 10.03
CA LEU A 50 -10.71 -9.64 9.67
C LEU A 50 -11.12 -10.67 10.72
N ILE A 51 -10.17 -11.24 11.46
CA ILE A 51 -10.46 -12.21 12.54
C ILE A 51 -10.87 -11.52 13.83
N THR A 52 -10.20 -10.42 14.20
CA THR A 52 -10.31 -9.86 15.55
C THR A 52 -11.17 -8.61 15.64
N ASP A 53 -11.47 -8.00 14.49
CA ASP A 53 -12.05 -6.66 14.37
C ASP A 53 -11.30 -5.58 15.20
N ASN A 54 -10.02 -5.85 15.50
CA ASN A 54 -9.16 -4.97 16.25
C ASN A 54 -8.14 -4.34 15.31
N PRO A 55 -8.12 -3.00 15.17
CA PRO A 55 -7.21 -2.34 14.24
C PRO A 55 -5.79 -2.16 14.79
N LYS A 56 -5.53 -2.41 16.08
CA LYS A 56 -4.17 -2.21 16.63
C LYS A 56 -3.11 -3.11 15.98
N PRO A 57 -3.31 -4.44 15.87
CA PRO A 57 -2.35 -5.31 15.18
C PRO A 57 -2.22 -4.94 13.69
N PHE A 58 -3.34 -4.58 13.04
CA PHE A 58 -3.36 -4.10 11.66
C PHE A 58 -2.38 -2.93 11.45
N TYR A 59 -2.50 -1.86 12.24
CA TYR A 59 -1.61 -0.70 12.13
C TYR A 59 -0.15 -1.04 12.41
N LYS A 60 0.11 -1.92 13.38
CA LYS A 60 1.47 -2.37 13.69
C LYS A 60 2.13 -3.03 12.49
N GLN A 61 1.43 -3.96 11.83
CA GLN A 61 1.98 -4.68 10.67
C GLN A 61 2.19 -3.75 9.46
N LEU A 62 1.28 -2.80 9.21
CA LEU A 62 1.49 -1.79 8.17
C LEU A 62 2.72 -0.91 8.45
N CYS A 63 2.94 -0.52 9.71
CA CYS A 63 4.16 0.19 10.09
C CYS A 63 5.42 -0.66 9.92
N HIS A 64 5.35 -1.98 10.14
CA HIS A 64 6.46 -2.89 9.82
C HIS A 64 6.76 -2.95 8.32
N SER A 65 5.72 -3.02 7.48
CA SER A 65 5.86 -2.91 6.02
C SER A 65 6.61 -1.62 5.63
N ALA A 66 6.15 -0.47 6.11
CA ALA A 66 6.79 0.82 5.86
C ALA A 66 8.26 0.87 6.32
N ASN A 67 8.56 0.40 7.54
CA ASN A 67 9.93 0.43 8.06
C ASN A 67 10.87 -0.53 7.33
N ALA A 68 10.39 -1.70 6.90
CA ALA A 68 11.16 -2.61 6.07
C ALA A 68 11.50 -1.97 4.72
N PHE A 69 10.54 -1.30 4.09
CA PHE A 69 10.77 -0.61 2.82
C PHE A 69 11.70 0.60 2.95
N ILE A 70 11.59 1.37 4.04
CA ILE A 70 12.55 2.44 4.37
C ILE A 70 13.96 1.87 4.48
N TYR A 71 14.13 0.72 5.14
CA TYR A 71 15.44 0.08 5.27
C TYR A 71 16.03 -0.29 3.91
N PHE A 72 15.19 -0.75 2.97
CA PHE A 72 15.56 -0.99 1.58
C PHE A 72 15.99 0.32 0.89
N LEU A 73 15.15 1.35 0.90
CA LEU A 73 15.44 2.61 0.19
C LEU A 73 16.71 3.30 0.70
N GLU A 74 17.07 3.14 1.98
CA GLU A 74 18.32 3.66 2.55
C GLU A 74 19.60 2.98 2.00
N ARG A 75 19.48 1.81 1.38
CA ARG A 75 20.62 0.94 1.01
C ARG A 75 20.64 0.54 -0.44
N ALA A 76 19.47 0.50 -1.08
CA ALA A 76 19.32 0.09 -2.46
C ALA A 76 19.92 1.14 -3.39
N PRO A 77 20.64 0.72 -4.43
CA PRO A 77 21.06 1.65 -5.47
C PRO A 77 19.83 2.13 -6.26
N GLU A 78 19.93 3.31 -6.88
CA GLU A 78 18.79 3.98 -7.54
C GLU A 78 18.14 3.09 -8.62
N GLU A 79 18.95 2.35 -9.39
CA GLU A 79 18.50 1.43 -10.44
C GLU A 79 17.71 0.22 -9.96
N GLU A 80 17.77 -0.09 -8.65
CA GLU A 80 17.00 -1.18 -8.06
C GLU A 80 15.61 -0.72 -7.63
N GLN A 81 15.40 0.59 -7.43
CA GLN A 81 14.13 1.18 -7.00
C GLN A 81 13.12 1.25 -8.15
N ALA A 82 11.84 1.17 -7.80
CA ALA A 82 10.71 1.50 -8.67
C ALA A 82 9.64 2.15 -7.79
N VAL A 83 9.18 3.34 -8.16
CA VAL A 83 8.28 4.16 -7.34
C VAL A 83 6.86 3.59 -7.35
N SER A 84 6.39 3.07 -8.48
CA SER A 84 5.07 2.43 -8.57
C SER A 84 4.92 1.23 -7.63
N LEU A 85 6.03 0.56 -7.31
CA LEU A 85 6.07 -0.59 -6.40
C LEU A 85 6.24 -0.19 -4.93
N ALA A 86 6.24 1.11 -4.62
CA ALA A 86 6.35 1.63 -3.27
C ALA A 86 5.00 1.59 -2.52
N LEU A 87 4.21 0.52 -2.64
CA LEU A 87 2.99 0.31 -1.85
C LEU A 87 3.15 0.52 -0.33
N PRO A 88 4.33 0.27 0.29
CA PRO A 88 4.57 0.63 1.69
C PRO A 88 4.43 2.13 2.01
N PHE A 89 4.44 3.01 1.00
CA PHE A 89 4.03 4.40 1.13
C PHE A 89 2.58 4.50 1.61
N PHE A 90 1.66 3.81 0.93
CA PHE A 90 0.25 3.77 1.32
C PHE A 90 0.04 3.07 2.66
N ASP A 91 0.81 2.02 2.96
CA ASP A 91 0.78 1.39 4.29
C ASP A 91 1.12 2.37 5.41
N ALA A 92 2.14 3.21 5.21
CA ALA A 92 2.51 4.24 6.17
C ALA A 92 1.36 5.25 6.38
N ILE A 93 0.69 5.66 5.32
CA ILE A 93 -0.47 6.56 5.39
C ILE A 93 -1.63 5.88 6.12
N ALA A 94 -1.97 4.65 5.72
CA ALA A 94 -3.10 3.88 6.24
C ALA A 94 -3.00 3.54 7.73
N CYS A 95 -1.79 3.56 8.31
CA CYS A 95 -1.58 3.42 9.76
C CYS A 95 -1.29 4.73 10.50
N GLY A 96 -1.31 5.88 9.81
CA GLY A 96 -1.02 7.19 10.41
C GLY A 96 0.46 7.41 10.72
N TYR A 97 1.38 6.66 10.12
CA TYR A 97 2.82 6.82 10.29
C TYR A 97 3.38 7.91 9.38
N GLU A 98 3.06 9.17 9.69
CA GLU A 98 3.42 10.36 8.89
C GLU A 98 4.91 10.49 8.59
N ASP A 99 5.75 10.30 9.60
CA ASP A 99 7.20 10.38 9.43
C ASP A 99 7.73 9.28 8.49
N GLY A 100 7.10 8.10 8.53
CA GLY A 100 7.38 6.99 7.63
C GLY A 100 7.01 7.33 6.19
N ALA A 101 5.78 7.78 5.96
CA ALA A 101 5.30 8.17 4.63
C ALA A 101 6.18 9.27 4.02
N ARG A 102 6.55 10.29 4.82
CA ARG A 102 7.46 11.36 4.41
C ARG A 102 8.86 10.82 4.08
N ARG A 103 9.36 9.87 4.86
CA ARG A 103 10.69 9.29 4.65
C ARG A 103 10.75 8.43 3.39
N ILE A 104 9.71 7.63 3.11
CA ILE A 104 9.57 6.88 1.87
C ILE A 104 9.57 7.87 0.69
N ALA A 105 8.69 8.88 0.72
CA ALA A 105 8.61 9.88 -0.34
C ALA A 105 9.94 10.59 -0.65
N LYS A 106 10.75 10.85 0.38
CA LYS A 106 12.07 11.51 0.26
C LYS A 106 13.18 10.60 -0.25
N LEU A 107 13.14 9.31 0.12
CA LEU A 107 14.18 8.35 -0.25
C LEU A 107 13.90 7.70 -1.61
N SER A 108 12.64 7.60 -2.02
CA SER A 108 12.26 7.13 -3.36
C SER A 108 12.90 8.00 -4.44
N THR A 109 13.41 7.36 -5.48
CA THR A 109 13.94 8.06 -6.66
C THR A 109 12.89 9.00 -7.27
N ASN A 110 13.39 10.01 -8.00
CA ASN A 110 12.58 10.90 -8.82
C ASN A 110 12.64 10.55 -10.33
N LYS A 111 13.17 9.37 -10.67
CA LYS A 111 13.33 8.91 -12.05
C LYS A 111 12.54 7.63 -12.26
N LEU A 112 11.88 7.56 -13.41
CA LEU A 112 11.27 6.34 -13.90
C LEU A 112 12.32 5.24 -14.04
N ASN A 113 12.00 4.03 -13.58
CA ASN A 113 12.74 2.83 -13.92
C ASN A 113 12.05 2.02 -15.03
N PRO A 114 12.38 2.24 -16.32
CA PRO A 114 11.68 1.62 -17.44
C PRO A 114 11.85 0.09 -17.52
N ARG A 115 12.67 -0.51 -16.65
CA ARG A 115 12.82 -1.97 -16.54
C ARG A 115 11.83 -2.59 -15.55
N LYS A 116 11.16 -1.80 -14.72
CA LYS A 116 10.40 -2.28 -13.55
C LYS A 116 9.00 -1.68 -13.42
N GLU A 117 8.75 -0.52 -14.00
CA GLU A 117 7.49 0.21 -13.83
C GLU A 117 7.09 0.91 -15.14
N TYR A 118 5.77 1.03 -15.32
CA TYR A 118 5.17 1.82 -16.39
C TYR A 118 5.09 3.30 -15.99
N GLU A 119 5.04 4.18 -16.99
CA GLU A 119 5.02 5.62 -16.84
C GLU A 119 3.84 6.11 -15.99
N GLU A 120 2.63 5.63 -16.26
CA GLU A 120 1.40 5.99 -15.54
C GLU A 120 1.46 5.63 -14.05
N GLU A 121 1.96 4.44 -13.73
CA GLU A 121 2.03 3.95 -12.34
C GLU A 121 3.10 4.70 -11.54
N PHE A 122 4.21 5.05 -12.20
CA PHE A 122 5.25 5.90 -11.63
C PHE A 122 4.68 7.29 -11.31
N LEU A 123 4.01 7.92 -12.28
CA LEU A 123 3.44 9.27 -12.14
C LEU A 123 2.40 9.33 -11.03
N TYR A 124 1.46 8.38 -11.00
CA TYR A 124 0.45 8.27 -9.95
C TYR A 124 1.08 8.33 -8.55
N THR A 125 2.03 7.44 -8.26
CA THR A 125 2.64 7.38 -6.92
C THR A 125 3.51 8.61 -6.65
N ARG A 126 4.26 9.08 -7.65
CA ARG A 126 5.17 10.22 -7.53
C ARG A 126 4.42 11.52 -7.25
N ILE A 127 3.30 11.76 -7.92
CA ILE A 127 2.44 12.94 -7.73
C ILE A 127 1.94 13.00 -6.29
N LEU A 128 1.40 11.90 -5.75
CA LEU A 128 0.93 11.85 -4.36
C LEU A 128 2.05 12.10 -3.35
N MET A 129 3.24 11.52 -3.58
CA MET A 129 4.40 11.78 -2.72
C MET A 129 4.84 13.26 -2.77
N GLU A 130 4.88 13.87 -3.95
CA GLU A 130 5.28 15.26 -4.13
C GLU A 130 4.31 16.25 -3.49
N HIS A 131 3.02 16.08 -3.76
CA HIS A 131 1.96 16.97 -3.26
C HIS A 131 1.82 16.90 -1.74
N PHE A 132 1.73 15.69 -1.18
CA PHE A 132 1.41 15.54 0.23
C PHE A 132 2.62 15.55 1.17
N TYR A 133 3.82 15.20 0.69
CA TYR A 133 4.95 14.92 1.60
C TYR A 133 6.25 15.67 1.29
N LEU A 134 6.49 16.09 0.05
CA LEU A 134 7.74 16.74 -0.34
C LEU A 134 7.70 18.27 -0.42
N GLN A 135 6.54 18.90 -0.24
CA GLN A 135 6.40 20.35 -0.40
C GLN A 135 6.92 20.82 -1.78
N THR A 136 6.66 20.01 -2.80
CA THR A 136 7.07 20.32 -4.17
C THR A 136 6.33 21.56 -4.67
N ASP A 137 6.99 22.33 -5.54
CA ASP A 137 6.37 23.45 -6.23
C ASP A 137 5.08 23.00 -6.97
N PRO A 138 3.91 23.61 -6.70
CA PRO A 138 2.65 23.25 -7.36
C PRO A 138 2.76 23.19 -8.88
N LYS A 139 3.55 24.08 -9.49
CA LYS A 139 3.73 24.07 -10.94
C LYS A 139 4.36 22.77 -11.45
N LYS A 140 5.29 22.18 -10.70
CA LYS A 140 5.90 20.89 -11.08
C LYS A 140 4.91 19.74 -10.95
N ILE A 141 4.00 19.83 -9.98
CA ILE A 141 2.95 18.83 -9.80
C ILE A 141 1.96 18.92 -10.96
N GLU A 142 1.59 20.13 -11.38
CA GLU A 142 0.77 20.38 -12.58
C GLU A 142 1.44 19.83 -13.85
N GLU A 143 2.74 20.09 -14.05
CA GLU A 143 3.52 19.55 -15.18
C GLU A 143 3.49 18.00 -15.22
N ARG A 144 3.55 17.33 -14.06
CA ARG A 144 3.42 15.87 -13.98
C ARG A 144 2.01 15.37 -14.23
N LEU A 145 1.00 16.11 -13.77
CA LEU A 145 -0.39 15.75 -14.02
C LEU A 145 -0.69 15.88 -15.52
N GLU A 146 -0.18 16.91 -16.17
CA GLU A 146 -0.25 17.06 -17.64
C GLU A 146 0.46 15.89 -18.35
N GLU A 147 1.66 15.51 -17.89
CA GLU A 147 2.37 14.32 -18.37
C GLU A 147 1.53 13.04 -18.21
N PHE A 148 0.90 12.84 -17.05
CA PHE A 148 0.06 11.69 -16.77
C PHE A 148 -1.18 11.63 -17.70
N SER A 149 -1.81 12.79 -17.95
CA SER A 149 -2.96 12.86 -18.87
C SER A 149 -2.63 12.36 -20.28
N GLY A 150 -1.38 12.54 -20.73
CA GLY A 150 -0.91 12.13 -22.06
C GLY A 150 -0.79 10.62 -22.27
N TYR A 151 -0.85 9.80 -21.21
CA TYR A 151 -0.84 8.34 -21.32
C TYR A 151 -2.25 7.72 -21.41
N SER A 152 -3.30 8.54 -21.29
CA SER A 152 -4.68 8.07 -21.15
C SER A 152 -5.41 7.79 -22.48
N ASP A 153 -4.79 8.04 -23.63
CA ASP A 153 -5.47 8.05 -24.94
C ASP A 153 -5.97 6.66 -25.40
N ASP A 154 -5.33 5.56 -24.99
CA ASP A 154 -5.72 4.18 -25.39
C ASP A 154 -6.17 3.29 -24.20
N ASN A 155 -5.94 3.71 -22.96
CA ASN A 155 -6.33 2.96 -21.76
C ASN A 155 -6.57 3.91 -20.59
N TYR A 156 -7.83 4.16 -20.27
CA TYR A 156 -8.21 5.03 -19.16
C TYR A 156 -7.69 4.47 -17.82
N ASP A 157 -6.85 5.23 -17.12
CA ASP A 157 -6.42 4.93 -15.76
C ASP A 157 -7.16 5.83 -14.75
N PRO A 158 -8.05 5.28 -13.90
CA PRO A 158 -8.80 6.08 -12.92
C PRO A 158 -7.89 6.76 -11.87
N HIS A 159 -6.64 6.32 -11.71
CA HIS A 159 -5.70 6.97 -10.81
C HIS A 159 -5.34 8.40 -11.25
N TYR A 160 -5.40 8.70 -12.55
CA TYR A 160 -5.25 10.07 -13.05
C TYR A 160 -6.35 10.98 -12.50
N ALA A 161 -7.61 10.57 -12.69
CA ALA A 161 -8.77 11.32 -12.23
C ALA A 161 -8.76 11.49 -10.70
N LEU A 162 -8.31 10.46 -9.97
CA LEU A 162 -8.16 10.51 -8.52
C LEU A 162 -7.11 11.54 -8.09
N CYS A 163 -5.93 11.54 -8.71
CA CYS A 163 -4.88 12.52 -8.44
C CYS A 163 -5.39 13.95 -8.72
N GLN A 164 -6.04 14.15 -9.86
CA GLN A 164 -6.60 15.46 -10.23
C GLN A 164 -7.61 15.94 -9.18
N ALA A 165 -8.59 15.12 -8.82
CA ALA A 165 -9.62 15.48 -7.84
C ALA A 165 -9.03 15.81 -6.45
N LEU A 166 -8.01 15.06 -6.01
CA LEU A 166 -7.31 15.34 -4.76
C LEU A 166 -6.53 16.68 -4.79
N LEU A 167 -5.91 17.01 -5.93
CA LEU A 167 -5.18 18.26 -6.11
C LEU A 167 -6.13 19.46 -6.14
N ASP A 168 -7.22 19.34 -6.89
CA ASP A 168 -8.23 20.39 -7.08
C ASP A 168 -9.17 20.53 -5.87
N LYS A 169 -9.16 19.55 -4.95
CA LYS A 169 -10.08 19.46 -3.80
C LYS A 169 -11.54 19.43 -4.25
N ASP A 170 -11.79 18.72 -5.34
CA ASP A 170 -13.12 18.55 -5.92
C ASP A 170 -13.79 17.30 -5.34
N GLN A 171 -14.87 17.51 -4.57
CA GLN A 171 -15.60 16.44 -3.91
C GLN A 171 -16.27 15.49 -4.90
N ASP A 172 -16.97 16.03 -5.91
CA ASP A 172 -17.76 15.22 -6.84
C ASP A 172 -16.84 14.41 -7.75
N ALA A 173 -15.75 15.03 -8.22
CA ALA A 173 -14.72 14.33 -9.00
C ALA A 173 -14.00 13.25 -8.18
N PHE A 174 -13.72 13.52 -6.90
CA PHE A 174 -13.07 12.55 -6.02
C PHE A 174 -13.96 11.34 -5.78
N ASP A 175 -15.24 11.55 -5.48
CA ASP A 175 -16.18 10.45 -5.22
C ASP A 175 -16.37 9.56 -6.44
N GLU A 176 -16.32 10.11 -7.66
CA GLU A 176 -16.40 9.31 -8.88
C GLU A 176 -15.10 8.55 -9.17
N ALA A 177 -13.95 9.24 -9.13
CA ALA A 177 -12.66 8.61 -9.35
C ALA A 177 -12.36 7.50 -8.32
N LEU A 178 -12.76 7.71 -7.05
CA LEU A 178 -12.62 6.71 -5.99
C LEU A 178 -13.42 5.43 -6.32
N LYS A 179 -14.66 5.55 -6.80
CA LYS A 179 -15.47 4.38 -7.19
C LYS A 179 -14.81 3.62 -8.33
N GLU A 180 -14.30 4.31 -9.33
CA GLU A 180 -13.65 3.68 -10.48
C GLU A 180 -12.34 2.99 -10.09
N CYS A 181 -11.51 3.61 -9.26
CA CYS A 181 -10.31 2.99 -8.70
C CYS A 181 -10.64 1.74 -7.88
N ILE A 182 -11.68 1.80 -7.03
CA ILE A 182 -12.15 0.63 -6.25
C ILE A 182 -12.65 -0.47 -7.18
N GLN A 183 -13.44 -0.14 -8.20
CA GLN A 183 -13.96 -1.12 -9.16
C GLN A 183 -12.83 -1.78 -9.93
N LYS A 184 -11.87 -0.99 -10.45
CA LYS A 184 -10.66 -1.51 -11.10
C LYS A 184 -9.91 -2.48 -10.17
N ARG A 185 -9.76 -2.13 -8.89
CA ARG A 185 -9.10 -2.99 -7.90
C ARG A 185 -9.85 -4.31 -7.68
N LEU A 186 -11.18 -4.25 -7.59
CA LEU A 186 -12.03 -5.45 -7.46
C LEU A 186 -11.92 -6.34 -8.70
N ASP A 187 -11.97 -5.77 -9.90
CA ASP A 187 -11.80 -6.50 -11.15
C ASP A 187 -10.42 -7.18 -11.22
N ASP A 188 -9.37 -6.51 -10.77
CA ASP A 188 -8.02 -7.07 -10.74
C ASP A 188 -7.90 -8.22 -9.71
N ILE A 189 -8.59 -8.12 -8.56
CA ILE A 189 -8.70 -9.22 -7.59
C ILE A 189 -9.45 -10.41 -8.19
N GLU A 190 -10.58 -10.19 -8.88
CA GLU A 190 -11.38 -11.25 -9.49
C GLU A 190 -10.61 -11.98 -10.60
N LYS A 191 -9.85 -11.24 -11.44
CA LYS A 191 -8.96 -11.85 -12.45
C LYS A 191 -7.91 -12.74 -11.81
N ILE A 192 -7.26 -12.27 -10.74
CA ILE A 192 -6.26 -13.04 -10.00
C ILE A 192 -6.86 -14.32 -9.44
N ASP A 193 -8.06 -14.26 -8.84
CA ASP A 193 -8.74 -15.43 -8.31
C ASP A 193 -9.10 -16.43 -9.42
N ALA A 194 -9.67 -15.94 -10.53
CA ALA A 194 -10.09 -16.76 -11.68
C ALA A 194 -8.93 -17.46 -12.40
N ASP A 195 -7.79 -16.78 -12.53
CA ASP A 195 -6.60 -17.32 -13.21
C ASP A 195 -5.76 -18.23 -12.29
N SER A 196 -6.06 -18.26 -10.99
CA SER A 196 -5.24 -19.00 -10.02
C SER A 196 -5.69 -20.46 -9.81
N MET A 197 -4.84 -21.39 -10.25
CA MET A 197 -4.83 -22.78 -9.75
C MET A 197 -3.90 -22.93 -8.53
N ASP A 198 -3.27 -21.84 -8.08
CA ASP A 198 -2.25 -21.81 -7.02
C ASP A 198 -2.87 -21.48 -5.64
N PRO A 199 -2.78 -22.37 -4.64
CA PRO A 199 -3.25 -22.14 -3.28
C PRO A 199 -2.66 -20.89 -2.60
N TYR A 200 -1.47 -20.43 -3.01
CA TYR A 200 -0.82 -19.23 -2.46
C TYR A 200 -1.48 -17.93 -2.93
N VAL A 201 -2.02 -17.93 -4.15
CA VAL A 201 -2.77 -16.81 -4.73
C VAL A 201 -4.18 -16.76 -4.13
N SER A 202 -4.80 -17.91 -3.89
CA SER A 202 -6.07 -18.01 -3.15
C SER A 202 -5.98 -17.42 -1.73
N ALA A 203 -4.82 -17.51 -1.06
CA ALA A 203 -4.59 -16.86 0.24
C ALA A 203 -4.47 -15.33 0.15
N GLU A 204 -4.03 -14.79 -0.98
CA GLU A 204 -4.03 -13.35 -1.25
C GLU A 204 -5.45 -12.83 -1.43
N ALA A 205 -6.24 -13.51 -2.27
CA ALA A 205 -7.66 -13.22 -2.44
C ALA A 205 -8.41 -13.29 -1.09
N ALA A 206 -8.12 -14.28 -0.24
CA ALA A 206 -8.79 -14.44 1.06
C ALA A 206 -8.52 -13.31 2.08
N THR A 207 -7.51 -12.46 1.87
CA THR A 207 -7.14 -11.38 2.81
C THR A 207 -7.29 -10.01 2.18
N THR A 208 -6.55 -9.75 1.10
CA THR A 208 -6.47 -8.41 0.49
C THR A 208 -7.68 -8.07 -0.37
N ALA A 209 -8.61 -9.00 -0.60
CA ALA A 209 -9.88 -8.72 -1.26
C ALA A 209 -10.90 -8.00 -0.36
N HIS A 210 -10.61 -7.84 0.94
CA HIS A 210 -11.53 -7.21 1.88
C HIS A 210 -11.00 -5.90 2.46
N VAL A 211 -9.68 -5.68 2.38
CA VAL A 211 -9.02 -4.48 2.92
C VAL A 211 -7.90 -4.06 1.97
N SER A 212 -7.97 -2.84 1.45
CA SER A 212 -6.94 -2.21 0.62
C SER A 212 -6.30 -1.05 1.37
N THR A 213 -4.99 -1.15 1.62
CA THR A 213 -4.22 -0.08 2.27
C THR A 213 -4.12 1.16 1.39
N GLU A 214 -4.19 0.97 0.08
CA GLU A 214 -4.21 2.05 -0.89
C GLU A 214 -5.52 2.86 -0.84
N VAL A 215 -6.68 2.16 -0.80
CA VAL A 215 -8.00 2.83 -0.64
C VAL A 215 -8.05 3.58 0.69
N LEU A 216 -7.58 2.95 1.79
CA LEU A 216 -7.49 3.62 3.08
C LEU A 216 -6.63 4.89 3.01
N ALA A 217 -5.49 4.82 2.31
CA ALA A 217 -4.63 5.97 2.13
C ALA A 217 -5.31 7.09 1.32
N TRP A 218 -6.03 6.78 0.24
CA TRP A 218 -6.78 7.78 -0.54
C TRP A 218 -7.80 8.53 0.31
N LEU A 219 -8.57 7.82 1.14
CA LEU A 219 -9.54 8.43 2.05
C LEU A 219 -8.85 9.37 3.04
N ILE A 220 -7.73 8.95 3.62
CA ILE A 220 -6.94 9.78 4.55
C ILE A 220 -6.37 11.02 3.85
N LEU A 221 -5.91 10.89 2.60
CA LEU A 221 -5.40 12.01 1.81
C LEU A 221 -6.53 13.00 1.43
N ALA A 222 -7.71 12.49 1.09
CA ALA A 222 -8.89 13.29 0.79
C ALA A 222 -9.35 14.10 2.01
N GLU A 223 -9.45 13.46 3.18
CA GLU A 223 -9.81 14.12 4.45
C GLU A 223 -8.82 15.25 4.80
N ARG A 224 -7.53 15.08 4.53
CA ARG A 224 -6.52 16.14 4.72
C ARG A 224 -6.72 17.34 3.81
N GLN A 225 -7.28 17.11 2.62
CA GLN A 225 -7.62 18.17 1.68
C GLN A 225 -8.92 18.88 2.02
N GLY A 226 -9.65 18.41 3.04
CA GLY A 226 -10.94 18.94 3.46
C GLY A 226 -12.12 18.31 2.74
N LEU A 227 -11.90 17.22 2.00
CA LEU A 227 -12.97 16.43 1.40
C LEU A 227 -13.66 15.58 2.46
N THR A 228 -14.94 15.30 2.23
CA THR A 228 -15.72 14.38 3.07
C THR A 228 -15.64 12.98 2.48
N THR A 229 -15.55 11.98 3.33
CA THR A 229 -15.53 10.57 2.93
C THR A 229 -16.68 9.83 3.60
N SER A 230 -17.36 8.94 2.87
CA SER A 230 -18.37 8.04 3.44
C SER A 230 -17.74 7.17 4.54
N GLU A 231 -18.46 6.86 5.62
CA GLU A 231 -17.97 5.94 6.66
C GLU A 231 -17.77 4.51 6.12
N GLU A 232 -18.66 4.08 5.23
CA GLU A 232 -18.66 2.77 4.59
C GLU A 232 -18.16 2.91 3.15
N VAL A 233 -16.95 2.43 2.90
CA VAL A 233 -16.30 2.40 1.59
C VAL A 233 -15.77 0.99 1.36
N SER A 234 -16.09 0.41 0.21
CA SER A 234 -15.60 -0.92 -0.17
C SER A 234 -14.07 -0.99 -0.07
N LEU A 235 -13.56 -2.11 0.45
CA LEU A 235 -12.13 -2.33 0.74
C LEU A 235 -11.53 -1.42 1.84
N ALA A 236 -12.33 -0.59 2.50
CA ALA A 236 -11.88 0.29 3.58
C ALA A 236 -12.85 0.20 4.77
N PRO A 237 -12.86 -0.94 5.50
CA PRO A 237 -13.76 -1.13 6.63
C PRO A 237 -13.57 -0.02 7.66
N SER A 238 -14.67 0.46 8.25
CA SER A 238 -14.67 1.58 9.19
C SER A 238 -13.77 1.33 10.41
N THR A 239 -13.58 0.08 10.84
CA THR A 239 -12.65 -0.29 11.91
C THR A 239 -11.19 -0.06 11.56
N ALA A 240 -10.78 -0.19 10.28
CA ALA A 240 -9.43 0.15 9.81
C ALA A 240 -9.17 1.66 9.75
N ARG A 241 -10.19 2.50 9.92
CA ARG A 241 -10.08 3.97 9.81
C ARG A 241 -9.98 4.68 11.16
N LEU A 242 -9.91 3.93 12.25
CA LEU A 242 -9.82 4.45 13.62
C LEU A 242 -8.38 4.79 14.02
N LEU A 243 -7.69 5.65 13.26
CA LEU A 243 -6.26 5.99 13.44
C LEU A 243 -5.89 6.47 14.86
N ARG A 244 -6.83 7.03 15.61
CA ARG A 244 -6.63 7.38 17.04
C ARG A 244 -6.26 6.20 17.93
N LEU A 245 -6.50 4.97 17.45
CA LEU A 245 -6.15 3.73 18.14
C LEU A 245 -4.79 3.17 17.70
N ALA A 246 -4.10 3.80 16.74
CA ALA A 246 -2.82 3.32 16.24
C ALA A 246 -1.73 3.37 17.33
N GLU A 247 -1.08 2.24 17.53
CA GLU A 247 0.09 2.08 18.40
C GLU A 247 1.27 1.68 17.52
N LEU A 248 2.06 2.68 17.09
CA LEU A 248 3.13 2.46 16.13
C LEU A 248 4.35 1.79 16.81
N PRO A 249 4.88 0.70 16.24
CA PRO A 249 6.05 0.02 16.75
C PRO A 249 7.33 0.86 16.59
N GLN A 250 8.39 0.45 17.28
CA GLN A 250 9.71 1.09 17.12
C GLN A 250 10.29 0.80 15.72
N LYS A 251 11.14 1.71 15.20
CA LYS A 251 11.67 1.66 13.83
C LYS A 251 12.28 0.30 13.44
N GLU A 252 12.97 -0.36 14.36
CA GLU A 252 13.69 -1.62 14.08
C GLU A 252 12.91 -2.88 14.47
N GLU A 253 11.70 -2.73 15.04
CA GLU A 253 10.91 -3.84 15.57
C GLU A 253 10.40 -4.78 14.47
N TRP A 254 10.28 -4.30 13.22
CA TRP A 254 9.91 -5.15 12.08
C TRP A 254 10.89 -6.31 11.84
N LYS A 255 12.11 -6.23 12.38
CA LYS A 255 13.12 -7.29 12.31
C LYS A 255 12.86 -8.45 13.27
N VAL A 256 11.90 -8.31 14.18
CA VAL A 256 11.54 -9.31 15.19
C VAL A 256 10.12 -9.78 14.92
N VAL A 257 10.00 -10.93 14.26
CA VAL A 257 8.69 -11.54 13.95
C VAL A 257 8.26 -12.46 15.09
N ALA A 258 6.97 -12.48 15.41
CA ALA A 258 6.39 -13.44 16.34
C ALA A 258 6.58 -14.88 15.84
N ARG A 259 6.60 -15.86 16.75
CA ARG A 259 6.78 -17.28 16.42
C ARG A 259 5.45 -17.96 16.07
N TYR A 260 4.94 -17.74 14.86
CA TYR A 260 3.75 -18.39 14.30
C TYR A 260 3.87 -19.92 14.18
N ARG A 261 5.09 -20.47 14.01
CA ARG A 261 5.29 -21.94 14.05
C ARG A 261 4.85 -22.57 15.38
N SER A 262 4.94 -21.82 16.48
CA SER A 262 4.56 -22.28 17.81
C SER A 262 3.09 -22.01 18.18
N LEU A 263 2.35 -21.26 17.34
CA LEU A 263 0.92 -21.04 17.54
C LEU A 263 0.17 -22.27 17.03
N THR A 264 -0.52 -22.97 17.94
CA THR A 264 -1.29 -24.19 17.65
C THR A 264 -2.66 -23.85 17.13
#